data_AF-A0A9E2PPT1-F1
#
_entry.id   AF-A0A9E2PPT1-F1
#
_cell.length_a   1.000
_cell.length_b   1.000
_cell.length_c   1.000
_cell.angle_alpha   90.00
_cell.angle_beta   90.00
_cell.angle_gamma   90.00
#
_symmetry.space_group_name_H-M   'P 1'
#
loop_
_entity.id
_entity.type
_entity.pdbx_description
1 polymer ?
#
loop_
_entity_poly.entity_id
_entity_poly.type
_entity_poly.pdbx_seq_one_letter_code
_entity_poly.pdbx_strand_id
1 'polypeptide(L)' 'MTTAIADEILDSALRQPVKDRARIAETLIASLDVVVDREIEQAWQHEIDKRIDGIDSGVVKCIPWEEVRDRLYRNSHVQS' A
#
# COMPACT_ATOMS: atom_id res chain seq x y z
N MET A 1 19.94 24.81 -2.37
CA MET A 1 20.34 25.02 -0.95
C MET A 1 19.36 24.34 0.03
N THR A 2 18.62 23.31 -0.38
CA THR A 2 17.49 22.78 0.41
C THR A 2 17.84 21.53 1.22
N THR A 3 18.87 20.78 0.81
CA THR A 3 19.24 19.51 1.42
C THR A 3 19.79 19.65 2.84
N ALA A 4 20.56 20.72 3.11
CA ALA A 4 21.15 20.95 4.43
C ALA A 4 20.10 21.07 5.56
N ILE A 5 18.96 21.74 5.27
CA ILE A 5 17.85 21.86 6.24
C ILE A 5 17.16 20.51 6.44
N ALA A 6 16.99 19.73 5.37
CA ALA A 6 16.39 18.39 5.46
C ALA A 6 17.25 17.45 6.31
N ASP A 7 18.57 17.53 6.17
CA ASP A 7 19.52 16.74 6.96
C ASP A 7 19.47 17.14 8.45
N GLU A 8 19.40 18.43 8.77
CA GLU A 8 19.25 18.91 10.17
C GLU A 8 17.94 18.43 10.82
N ILE A 9 16.83 18.46 10.07
CA ILE A 9 15.52 17.97 10.54
C ILE A 9 15.58 16.46 10.77
N LEU A 10 16.18 15.71 9.86
CA LEU A 10 16.36 14.26 9.98
C LEU A 10 17.19 13.92 11.22
N ASP A 11 18.30 14.60 11.41
CA ASP A 11 19.18 14.45 12.58
C ASP A 11 18.44 14.69 13.90
N SER A 12 17.60 15.73 13.94
CA SER A 12 16.78 16.05 15.11
C SER A 12 15.70 14.99 15.36
N ALA A 13 15.04 14.51 14.30
CA ALA A 13 14.02 13.47 14.38
C ALA A 13 14.61 12.13 14.86
N LEU A 14 15.80 11.75 14.40
CA LEU A 14 16.45 10.50 14.79
C LEU A 14 16.86 10.46 16.27
N ARG A 15 17.07 11.62 16.91
CA ARG A 15 17.38 11.73 18.35
C ARG A 15 16.15 11.62 19.26
N GLN A 16 14.94 11.59 18.70
CA GLN A 16 13.71 11.49 19.51
C GLN A 16 13.49 10.08 20.07
N PRO A 17 12.67 9.91 21.13
CA PRO A 17 12.22 8.60 21.59
C PRO A 17 11.50 7.81 20.50
N VAL A 18 11.53 6.47 20.59
CA VAL A 18 10.95 5.55 19.58
C VAL A 18 9.52 5.93 19.19
N LYS A 19 8.67 6.26 20.18
CA LYS A 19 7.27 6.62 19.96
C LYS A 19 7.12 7.89 19.11
N ASP A 20 7.94 8.90 19.38
CA ASP A 20 7.88 10.17 18.65
C ASP A 20 8.46 10.03 17.25
N ARG A 21 9.51 9.21 17.08
CA ARG A 21 10.02 8.86 15.74
C ARG A 21 8.96 8.16 14.89
N ALA A 22 8.23 7.21 15.45
CA ALA A 22 7.15 6.52 14.76
C ALA A 22 6.06 7.50 14.31
N ARG A 23 5.63 8.40 15.21
CA ARG A 23 4.65 9.45 14.90
C ARG A 23 5.13 10.41 13.80
N ILE A 24 6.40 10.82 13.85
CA ILE A 24 7.00 11.70 12.82
C ILE A 24 7.03 10.98 11.47
N ALA A 25 7.48 9.72 11.43
CA ALA A 25 7.52 8.93 10.21
C ALA A 25 6.13 8.73 9.60
N GLU A 26 5.14 8.38 10.41
CA GLU A 26 3.73 8.24 9.98
C GLU A 26 3.19 9.54 9.38
N THR A 27 3.43 10.68 10.06
CA THR A 27 2.97 11.99 9.59
C THR A 27 3.64 12.38 8.26
N LEU A 28 4.95 12.10 8.12
CA LEU A 28 5.68 12.39 6.89
C LEU A 28 5.19 11.51 5.74
N ILE A 29 4.98 10.21 5.96
CA ILE A 29 4.42 9.30 4.95
C ILE A 29 3.03 9.76 4.52
N ALA A 30 2.14 10.05 5.47
CA ALA A 30 0.80 10.54 5.18
C ALA A 30 0.80 11.87 4.39
N SER A 31 1.83 12.71 4.57
CA SER A 31 1.97 13.95 3.79
C SER A 31 2.32 13.70 2.31
N LEU A 32 2.82 12.51 1.97
CA LEU A 32 3.09 12.11 0.59
C LEU A 32 1.82 11.57 -0.11
N ASP A 33 0.86 11.05 0.65
CA ASP A 33 -0.39 10.47 0.14
C ASP A 33 -1.37 11.50 -0.44
N VAL A 34 -1.02 12.79 -0.45
CA VAL A 34 -1.86 13.88 -0.99
C VAL A 34 -1.78 13.94 -2.53
N VAL A 35 -0.77 13.30 -3.13
CA VAL A 35 -0.58 13.26 -4.58
C VAL A 35 -1.24 12.00 -5.14
N VAL A 36 -2.57 11.96 -5.14
CA VAL A 36 -3.28 11.06 -6.05
C VAL A 36 -3.19 11.69 -7.43
N ASP A 37 -2.24 11.24 -8.23
CA ASP A 37 -2.19 11.59 -9.63
C ASP A 37 -3.49 11.11 -10.29
N ARG A 38 -4.25 12.05 -10.86
CA ARG A 38 -5.52 11.73 -11.53
C ARG A 38 -5.32 10.72 -12.66
N GLU A 39 -4.15 10.71 -13.28
CA GLU A 39 -3.82 9.72 -14.31
C GLU A 39 -3.67 8.32 -13.71
N ILE A 40 -3.06 8.21 -12.52
CA ILE A 40 -2.94 6.93 -11.80
C ILE A 40 -4.32 6.42 -11.37
N GLU A 41 -5.17 7.29 -10.83
CA GLU A 41 -6.55 6.92 -10.43
C GLU A 41 -7.37 6.44 -11.64
N GLN A 42 -7.28 7.16 -12.77
CA GLN A 42 -7.96 6.75 -14.00
C GLN A 42 -7.43 5.42 -14.55
N ALA A 43 -6.11 5.21 -14.48
CA ALA A 43 -5.50 3.94 -14.90
C ALA A 43 -5.98 2.77 -14.02
N TRP A 44 -6.10 2.98 -12.71
CA TRP A 44 -6.66 1.98 -11.79
C TRP A 44 -8.13 1.70 -12.07
N GLN A 45 -8.94 2.73 -12.28
CA GLN A 45 -10.35 2.56 -12.62
C GLN A 45 -10.51 1.76 -13.92
N HIS A 46 -9.74 2.11 -14.96
CA HIS A 46 -9.75 1.39 -16.21
C HIS A 46 -9.37 -0.10 -16.06
N GLU A 47 -8.34 -0.39 -15.26
CA GLU A 47 -7.92 -1.77 -15.01
C GLU A 47 -8.96 -2.56 -14.20
N ILE A 48 -9.66 -1.92 -13.26
CA ILE A 48 -10.78 -2.54 -12.52
C ILE A 48 -11.89 -2.93 -13.49
N ASP A 49 -12.35 -1.98 -14.33
CA ASP A 49 -13.42 -2.19 -15.29
C ASP A 49 -13.06 -3.33 -16.26
N LYS A 50 -11.83 -3.29 -16.80
CA LYS A 50 -11.29 -4.34 -17.67
C LYS A 50 -11.27 -5.73 -17.01
N ARG A 51 -10.95 -5.81 -15.71
CA ARG A 51 -10.95 -7.08 -14.97
C ARG A 51 -12.35 -7.62 -14.74
N ILE A 52 -13.30 -6.74 -14.41
CA ILE A 52 -14.71 -7.11 -14.27
C ILE A 52 -15.23 -7.66 -15.59
N ASP A 53 -15.02 -6.94 -16.70
CA ASP A 53 -15.41 -7.39 -18.04
C ASP A 53 -14.78 -8.74 -18.41
N GLY A 54 -13.50 -8.94 -18.05
CA GLY A 54 -12.81 -10.20 -18.28
C GLY A 54 -13.40 -11.38 -17.49
N ILE A 55 -13.92 -11.12 -16.28
CA ILE A 55 -14.62 -12.11 -15.46
C ILE A 55 -16.01 -12.41 -16.05
N ASP A 56 -16.79 -11.36 -16.33
CA ASP A 56 -18.16 -11.48 -16.81
C ASP A 56 -18.24 -12.14 -18.20
N SER A 57 -17.26 -11.86 -19.06
CA SER A 57 -17.13 -12.49 -20.37
C SER A 57 -16.53 -13.90 -20.33
N GLY A 58 -16.04 -14.36 -19.17
CA GLY A 58 -15.40 -15.68 -19.01
C GLY A 58 -14.01 -15.79 -19.64
N VAL A 59 -13.40 -14.68 -20.07
CA VAL A 59 -12.02 -14.62 -20.57
C VAL A 59 -11.03 -14.94 -19.43
N VAL A 60 -11.34 -14.49 -18.22
CA VAL A 60 -10.56 -14.74 -17.01
C VAL A 60 -11.07 -16.00 -16.31
N LYS A 61 -10.17 -16.95 -16.05
CA LYS A 61 -10.48 -18.12 -15.22
C LYS A 61 -10.29 -17.78 -13.74
N CYS A 62 -11.40 -17.60 -13.05
CA CYS A 62 -11.41 -17.40 -11.60
C CYS A 62 -11.08 -18.70 -10.86
N ILE A 63 -10.45 -18.57 -9.70
CA ILE A 63 -10.24 -19.67 -8.76
C ILE A 63 -11.39 -19.63 -7.74
N PRO A 64 -12.05 -20.76 -7.42
CA PRO A 64 -13.06 -20.81 -6.37
C PRO A 64 -12.53 -20.28 -5.03
N TRP A 65 -13.36 -19.56 -4.30
CA TRP A 65 -12.97 -18.96 -3.02
C TRP A 65 -12.50 -20.00 -2.01
N GLU A 66 -13.14 -21.17 -1.98
CA GLU A 66 -12.79 -22.28 -1.09
C GLU A 66 -11.34 -22.72 -1.31
N GLU A 67 -10.89 -22.80 -2.56
CA GLU A 67 -9.52 -23.19 -2.89
C GLU A 67 -8.50 -22.14 -2.44
N VAL A 68 -8.81 -20.84 -2.62
CA VAL A 68 -7.95 -19.74 -2.16
C VAL A 68 -7.87 -19.72 -0.64
N ARG A 69 -9.01 -19.83 0.04
CA ARG A 69 -9.12 -19.86 1.49
C ARG A 69 -8.32 -21.02 2.10
N ASP A 70 -8.46 -22.22 1.55
CA ASP A 70 -7.75 -23.40 2.05
C ASP A 70 -6.23 -23.27 1.87
N ARG A 71 -5.76 -22.61 0.80
CA ARG A 71 -4.34 -22.28 0.62
C ARG A 71 -3.85 -21.26 1.64
N LEU A 72 -4.64 -20.20 1.92
CA LEU A 72 -4.30 -19.19 2.92
C LEU A 72 -4.11 -19.82 4.30
N TYR A 73 -5.06 -20.66 4.74
CA TYR A 73 -4.97 -21.34 6.03
C TYR A 73 -3.85 -22.36 6.13
N ARG A 74 -3.49 -23.00 5.00
CA ARG A 74 -2.34 -23.92 4.95
C ARG A 74 -1.01 -23.19 5.07
N ASN A 75 -0.92 -21.97 4.53
CA ASN A 75 0.31 -21.18 4.49
C ASN A 75 0.50 -20.30 5.72
N SER A 76 -0.59 -19.95 6.42
CA SER A 76 -0.50 -19.32 7.73
C SER A 76 -0.11 -20.39 8.76
N HIS A 77 1.11 -20.33 9.30
CA HIS A 77 1.49 -21.03 10.53
C HIS A 77 0.75 -20.42 11.74
N VAL A 78 -0.59 -20.35 11.67
CA VAL A 78 -1.44 -20.14 12.85
C VAL A 78 -1.66 -21.52 13.43
N GLN A 79 -0.60 -22.08 14.02
CA GLN A 79 -0.78 -23.09 15.04
C GLN A 79 -1.42 -22.37 16.22
N SER A 80 -2.60 -22.85 16.64
CA SER A 80 -3.27 -22.47 17.88
C SER A 80 -2.37 -22.64 19.09
#